data_AF-A0A959TCH0-F1
#
_entry.id   AF-A0A959TCH0-F1
#
_cell.length_a   1.000
_cell.length_b   1.000
_cell.length_c   1.000
_cell.angle_alpha   90.00
_cell.angle_beta   90.00
_cell.angle_gamma   90.00
#
_symmetry.space_group_name_H-M   'P 1'
#
loop_
_entity.id
_entity.type
_entity.pdbx_description
1 polymer ?
#
loop_
_entity_poly.entity_id
_entity_poly.type
_entity_poly.pdbx_seq_one_letter_code
_entity_poly.pdbx_strand_id
1 'polypeptide(L)'
;MESYKDPMVWLERNELAEEGGVLDVQTELVLEELDHLLEMQENRRKELGGSMLVSFDSLKFFVLYMGLALIAIGLVVSWLIVRGIVRPVHSLRHVLLSLGRGVFPRTRVVQTGDEIGDMSKALSELVDGLRRTTEFSHAVAAGRFDAEYMPLSEEDVLGHALLKMRDELGQRERILEQKVQERTEEVVRQKEEVERQGRKVVELYKNVTDSIRYAKRLQESILPPDQRVREMLQESFVLYRPKDIVSGDFYWVESVGEKVVIAAVDCTGHGVPGAFMSLVG
;
A
#
# COMPACT_ATOMS: atom_id res chain seq x y z
N MET A 1 -75.17 38.03 -92.62
CA MET A 1 -74.12 37.98 -93.67
C MET A 1 -74.64 38.33 -95.08
N GLU A 2 -75.93 38.65 -95.26
CA GLU A 2 -76.44 39.20 -96.55
C GLU A 2 -76.36 40.74 -96.65
N SER A 3 -76.15 41.45 -95.53
CA SER A 3 -76.02 42.92 -95.50
C SER A 3 -74.65 43.47 -95.96
N TYR A 4 -73.71 42.60 -96.36
CA TYR A 4 -72.33 42.97 -96.70
C TYR A 4 -72.10 43.24 -98.20
N LYS A 5 -73.14 43.08 -99.03
CA LYS A 5 -73.07 43.29 -100.49
C LYS A 5 -73.77 44.57 -100.97
N ASP A 6 -74.24 45.40 -100.05
CA ASP A 6 -74.82 46.71 -100.37
C ASP A 6 -73.68 47.73 -100.62
N PRO A 7 -73.59 48.33 -101.83
CA PRO A 7 -72.52 49.26 -102.18
C PRO A 7 -72.44 50.50 -101.26
N MET A 8 -73.56 50.97 -100.71
CA MET A 8 -73.58 52.12 -99.80
C MET A 8 -73.00 51.76 -98.43
N VAL A 9 -73.34 50.58 -97.90
CA VAL A 9 -72.78 50.06 -96.64
C VAL A 9 -71.29 49.77 -96.78
N TRP A 10 -70.83 49.37 -97.97
CA TRP A 10 -69.41 49.17 -98.25
C TRP A 10 -68.65 50.50 -98.30
N LEU A 11 -69.19 51.54 -98.95
CA LEU A 11 -68.57 52.87 -99.04
C LEU A 11 -68.47 53.58 -97.68
N GLU A 12 -69.57 53.58 -96.91
CA GLU A 12 -69.64 54.22 -95.58
C GLU A 12 -68.73 53.51 -94.56
N ARG A 13 -68.53 52.20 -94.72
CA ARG A 13 -67.56 51.43 -93.92
C ARG A 13 -66.12 51.63 -94.41
N ASN A 14 -65.90 51.80 -95.71
CA ASN A 14 -64.57 52.10 -96.25
C ASN A 14 -64.10 53.48 -95.77
N GLU A 15 -64.95 54.51 -95.77
CA GLU A 15 -64.62 55.83 -95.20
C GLU A 15 -64.32 55.78 -93.69
N LEU A 16 -64.95 54.87 -92.95
CA LEU A 16 -64.66 54.68 -91.53
C LEU A 16 -63.30 54.00 -91.29
N ALA A 17 -62.85 53.13 -92.20
CA ALA A 17 -61.67 52.26 -92.05
C ALA A 17 -60.50 52.57 -93.03
N GLU A 18 -60.65 53.57 -93.90
CA GLU A 18 -59.58 54.15 -94.71
C GLU A 18 -58.62 54.96 -93.85
N GLU A 19 -57.41 55.22 -94.38
CA GLU A 19 -56.34 55.95 -93.70
C GLU A 19 -56.84 57.36 -93.33
N GLY A 20 -56.99 57.62 -92.02
CA GLY A 20 -57.61 58.85 -91.47
C GLY A 20 -59.12 58.79 -91.17
N GLY A 21 -59.76 57.63 -91.34
CA GLY A 21 -61.14 57.35 -90.95
C GLY A 21 -61.34 57.21 -89.44
N VAL A 22 -62.58 57.28 -88.95
CA VAL A 22 -62.88 57.29 -87.50
C VAL A 22 -62.38 56.02 -86.78
N LEU A 23 -62.48 54.85 -87.42
CA LEU A 23 -61.95 53.60 -86.85
C LEU A 23 -60.43 53.56 -86.88
N ASP A 24 -59.80 54.12 -87.90
CA ASP A 24 -58.34 54.18 -88.04
C ASP A 24 -57.73 55.06 -86.93
N VAL A 25 -58.27 56.28 -86.75
CA VAL A 25 -57.87 57.20 -85.67
C VAL A 25 -58.13 56.62 -84.28
N GLN A 26 -59.28 55.95 -84.06
CA GLN A 26 -59.53 55.29 -82.77
C GLN A 26 -58.62 54.08 -82.54
N THR A 27 -58.23 53.37 -83.59
CA THR A 27 -57.29 52.26 -83.49
C THR A 27 -55.89 52.76 -83.18
N GLU A 28 -55.43 53.84 -83.83
CA GLU A 28 -54.17 54.50 -83.48
C GLU A 28 -54.15 54.97 -82.02
N LEU A 29 -55.20 55.62 -81.54
CA LEU A 29 -55.31 56.04 -80.13
C LEU A 29 -55.26 54.86 -79.15
N VAL A 30 -55.93 53.75 -79.49
CA VAL A 30 -55.91 52.53 -78.66
C VAL A 30 -54.54 51.87 -78.70
N LEU A 31 -53.86 51.86 -79.84
CA LEU A 31 -52.50 51.33 -79.99
C LEU A 31 -51.50 52.20 -79.20
N GLU A 32 -51.62 53.51 -79.24
CA GLU A 32 -50.79 54.45 -78.48
C GLU A 32 -50.97 54.26 -76.97
N GLU A 33 -52.22 54.12 -76.50
CA GLU A 33 -52.52 53.81 -75.09
C GLU A 33 -51.97 52.42 -74.69
N LEU A 34 -52.06 51.43 -75.57
CA LEU A 34 -51.47 50.10 -75.36
C LEU A 34 -49.96 50.13 -75.25
N ASP A 35 -49.28 50.88 -76.12
CA ASP A 35 -47.83 51.05 -76.10
C ASP A 35 -47.37 51.77 -74.83
N HIS A 36 -48.08 52.82 -74.42
CA HIS A 36 -47.82 53.50 -73.16
C HIS A 36 -48.03 52.56 -71.94
N LEU A 37 -49.07 51.73 -71.95
CA LEU A 37 -49.29 50.72 -70.90
C LEU A 37 -48.20 49.64 -70.90
N LEU A 38 -47.74 49.18 -72.07
CA LEU A 38 -46.66 48.20 -72.19
C LEU A 38 -45.33 48.78 -71.68
N GLU A 39 -45.01 50.02 -72.02
CA GLU A 39 -43.81 50.72 -71.54
C GLU A 39 -43.86 50.93 -70.02
N MET A 40 -45.02 51.34 -69.49
CA MET A 40 -45.23 51.44 -68.03
C MET A 40 -45.06 50.08 -67.33
N GLN A 41 -45.56 48.99 -67.92
CA GLN A 41 -45.38 47.63 -67.38
C GLN A 41 -43.92 47.17 -67.45
N GLU A 42 -43.20 47.48 -68.54
CA GLU A 42 -41.80 47.11 -68.70
C GLU A 42 -40.91 47.86 -67.72
N ASN A 43 -41.15 49.17 -67.53
CA ASN A 43 -40.45 49.98 -66.54
C ASN A 43 -40.73 49.48 -65.12
N ARG A 44 -42.00 49.21 -64.78
CA ARG A 44 -42.37 48.64 -63.48
C ARG A 44 -41.74 47.25 -63.27
N ARG A 45 -41.64 46.42 -64.31
CA ARG A 45 -40.97 45.11 -64.25
C ARG A 45 -39.46 45.23 -64.05
N LYS A 46 -38.80 46.20 -64.69
CA LYS A 46 -37.37 46.49 -64.49
C LYS A 46 -37.09 46.96 -63.06
N GLU A 47 -37.91 47.86 -62.52
CA GLU A 47 -37.83 48.31 -61.12
C GLU A 47 -38.07 47.17 -60.12
N LEU A 48 -39.10 46.34 -60.36
CA LEU A 48 -39.39 45.15 -59.55
C LEU A 48 -38.26 44.12 -59.64
N GLY A 49 -37.68 43.90 -60.82
CA GLY A 49 -36.55 43.00 -61.04
C GLY A 49 -35.29 43.43 -60.27
N GLY A 50 -34.95 44.72 -60.33
CA GLY A 50 -33.81 45.27 -59.59
C GLY A 50 -33.99 45.19 -58.08
N SER A 51 -35.17 45.53 -57.57
CA SER A 51 -35.48 45.45 -56.14
C SER A 51 -35.54 44.01 -55.63
N MET A 52 -35.98 43.05 -56.46
CA MET A 52 -35.91 41.62 -56.14
C MET A 52 -34.45 41.16 -55.98
N LEU A 53 -33.55 41.52 -56.90
CA LEU A 53 -32.14 41.15 -56.81
C LEU A 53 -31.47 41.66 -55.52
N VAL A 54 -31.72 42.92 -55.16
CA VAL A 54 -31.21 43.52 -53.91
C VAL A 54 -31.76 42.81 -52.66
N SER A 55 -33.03 42.41 -52.70
CA SER A 55 -33.66 41.65 -51.60
C SER A 55 -33.07 40.25 -51.46
N PHE A 56 -32.77 39.57 -52.57
CA PHE A 56 -32.09 38.27 -52.57
C PHE A 56 -30.68 38.35 -51.96
N ASP A 57 -29.89 39.36 -52.34
CA ASP A 57 -28.56 39.55 -51.77
C ASP A 57 -28.63 39.84 -50.26
N SER A 58 -29.58 40.70 -49.84
CA SER A 58 -29.82 40.99 -48.42
C SER A 58 -30.17 39.72 -47.63
N LEU A 59 -31.05 38.86 -48.19
CA LEU A 59 -31.40 37.58 -47.58
C LEU A 59 -30.20 36.63 -47.49
N LYS A 60 -29.38 36.53 -48.54
CA LYS A 60 -28.17 35.69 -48.55
C LYS A 60 -27.20 36.09 -47.45
N PHE A 61 -26.92 37.38 -47.30
CA PHE A 61 -26.06 37.87 -46.23
C PHE A 61 -26.66 37.62 -44.86
N PHE A 62 -27.97 37.84 -44.69
CA PHE A 62 -28.67 37.55 -43.44
C PHE A 62 -28.52 36.07 -43.02
N VAL A 63 -28.79 35.13 -43.94
CA VAL A 63 -28.64 33.69 -43.67
C VAL A 63 -27.20 33.31 -43.36
N LEU A 64 -26.23 33.87 -44.09
CA LEU A 64 -24.80 33.60 -43.87
C LEU A 64 -24.34 34.09 -42.49
N TYR A 65 -24.71 35.32 -42.10
CA TYR A 65 -24.37 35.84 -40.77
C TYR A 65 -25.06 35.07 -39.66
N MET A 66 -26.32 34.65 -39.84
CA MET A 66 -27.01 33.80 -38.88
C MET A 66 -26.32 32.43 -38.72
N GLY A 67 -25.88 31.81 -39.82
CA GLY A 67 -25.12 30.56 -39.79
C GLY A 67 -23.78 30.71 -39.05
N LEU A 68 -23.03 31.78 -39.33
CA LEU A 68 -21.79 32.09 -38.61
C LEU A 68 -22.03 32.36 -37.12
N ALA A 69 -23.10 33.10 -36.80
CA ALA A 69 -23.48 33.39 -35.41
C ALA A 69 -23.82 32.10 -34.65
N LEU A 70 -24.54 31.16 -35.25
CA LEU A 70 -24.84 29.85 -34.63
C LEU A 70 -23.56 29.06 -34.32
N ILE A 71 -22.61 29.03 -35.26
CA ILE A 71 -21.32 28.36 -35.04
C ILE A 71 -20.54 29.05 -33.91
N ALA A 72 -20.51 30.39 -33.92
CA ALA A 72 -19.83 31.15 -32.88
C ALA A 72 -20.44 30.91 -31.48
N ILE A 73 -21.77 30.91 -31.38
CA ILE A 73 -22.48 30.57 -30.14
C ILE A 73 -22.15 29.15 -29.70
N GLY A 74 -22.15 28.18 -30.62
CA GLY A 74 -21.77 26.79 -30.32
C GLY A 74 -20.35 26.67 -29.73
N LEU A 75 -19.38 27.39 -30.29
CA LEU A 75 -18.01 27.43 -29.77
C LEU A 75 -17.94 28.07 -28.38
N VAL A 76 -18.67 29.17 -28.15
CA VAL A 76 -18.74 29.83 -26.84
C VAL A 76 -19.37 28.91 -25.79
N VAL A 77 -20.50 28.29 -26.10
CA VAL A 77 -21.18 27.34 -25.21
C VAL A 77 -20.28 26.12 -24.92
N SER A 78 -19.64 25.57 -25.95
CA SER A 78 -18.67 24.47 -25.79
C SER A 78 -17.52 24.86 -24.85
N TRP A 79 -16.96 26.05 -25.02
CA TRP A 79 -15.90 26.57 -24.15
C TRP A 79 -16.37 26.76 -22.70
N LEU A 80 -17.57 27.28 -22.49
CA LEU A 80 -18.18 27.43 -21.16
C LEU A 80 -18.41 26.06 -20.49
N ILE A 81 -18.96 25.08 -21.20
CA ILE A 81 -19.20 23.72 -20.66
C ILE A 81 -17.88 23.02 -20.32
N VAL A 82 -16.88 23.11 -21.20
CA VAL A 82 -15.58 22.49 -20.96
C VAL A 82 -14.90 23.08 -19.73
N ARG A 83 -14.93 24.41 -19.58
CA ARG A 83 -14.28 25.10 -18.47
C ARG A 83 -15.07 24.99 -17.16
N GLY A 84 -16.39 25.06 -17.20
CA GLY A 84 -17.26 25.05 -16.02
C GLY A 84 -17.55 23.65 -15.49
N ILE A 85 -17.74 22.65 -16.35
CA ILE A 85 -18.24 21.33 -15.95
C ILE A 85 -17.20 20.23 -16.22
N VAL A 86 -16.77 20.08 -17.48
CA VAL A 86 -15.99 18.90 -17.89
C VAL A 86 -14.65 18.82 -17.15
N ARG A 87 -13.91 19.93 -17.06
CA ARG A 87 -12.60 19.94 -16.40
C ARG A 87 -12.67 19.64 -14.89
N PRO A 88 -13.50 20.32 -14.08
CA PRO A 88 -13.63 19.99 -12.66
C PRO A 88 -14.08 18.55 -12.39
N VAL A 89 -15.11 18.06 -13.11
CA VAL A 89 -15.62 16.69 -12.94
C VAL A 89 -14.55 15.66 -13.29
N HIS A 90 -13.79 15.89 -14.35
CA HIS A 90 -12.68 15.00 -14.73
C HIS A 90 -11.57 14.97 -13.66
N SER A 91 -11.27 16.12 -13.06
CA SER A 91 -10.32 16.22 -11.94
C SER A 91 -10.79 15.42 -10.72
N LEU A 92 -12.05 15.57 -10.33
CA LEU A 92 -12.64 14.82 -9.21
C LEU A 92 -12.59 13.31 -9.45
N ARG A 93 -12.95 12.87 -10.66
CA ARG A 93 -12.84 11.46 -11.06
C ARG A 93 -11.41 10.94 -10.90
N HIS A 94 -10.40 11.70 -11.33
CA HIS A 94 -9.01 11.27 -11.21
C HIS A 94 -8.55 11.13 -9.75
N VAL A 95 -8.97 12.05 -8.88
CA VAL A 95 -8.67 11.97 -7.45
C VAL A 95 -9.34 10.73 -6.85
N LEU A 96 -10.63 10.52 -7.11
CA LEU A 96 -11.37 9.34 -6.65
C LEU A 96 -10.73 8.02 -7.11
N LEU A 97 -10.36 7.90 -8.39
CA LEU A 97 -9.68 6.71 -8.93
C LEU A 97 -8.28 6.49 -8.37
N SER A 98 -7.61 7.56 -7.92
CA SER A 98 -6.30 7.45 -7.27
C SER A 98 -6.45 6.98 -5.83
N LEU A 99 -7.39 7.56 -5.08
CA LEU A 99 -7.73 7.12 -3.73
C LEU A 99 -8.23 5.68 -3.70
N GLY A 100 -9.05 5.27 -4.68
CA GLY A 100 -9.50 3.88 -4.81
C GLY A 100 -8.36 2.87 -5.05
N ARG A 101 -7.18 3.33 -5.47
CA ARG A 101 -5.95 2.54 -5.58
C ARG A 101 -5.01 2.72 -4.38
N GLY A 102 -5.43 3.43 -3.33
CA GLY A 102 -4.62 3.74 -2.16
C GLY A 102 -3.56 4.82 -2.38
N VAL A 103 -3.65 5.61 -3.46
CA VAL A 103 -2.68 6.65 -3.78
C VAL A 103 -3.25 8.03 -3.48
N PHE A 104 -2.61 8.75 -2.56
CA PHE A 104 -2.97 10.13 -2.26
C PHE A 104 -2.61 11.07 -3.43
N PRO A 105 -3.54 11.93 -3.87
CA PRO A 105 -3.28 12.90 -4.93
C PRO A 105 -2.22 13.92 -4.51
N ARG A 106 -1.34 14.31 -5.44
CA ARG A 106 -0.32 15.36 -5.21
C ARG A 106 -0.87 16.77 -5.44
N THR A 107 -1.92 16.90 -6.25
CA THR A 107 -2.55 18.18 -6.59
C THR A 107 -3.78 18.42 -5.73
N ARG A 108 -3.95 19.65 -5.25
CA ARG A 108 -5.16 20.05 -4.52
C ARG A 108 -6.38 20.00 -5.46
N VAL A 109 -7.52 19.63 -4.89
CA VAL A 109 -8.79 19.65 -5.60
C VAL A 109 -9.14 21.11 -5.91
N VAL A 110 -9.48 21.41 -7.16
CA VAL A 110 -9.89 22.76 -7.58
C VAL A 110 -11.25 23.06 -6.96
N GLN A 111 -11.37 24.18 -6.25
CA GLN A 111 -12.66 24.63 -5.70
C GLN A 111 -13.36 25.54 -6.71
N THR A 112 -14.61 25.19 -7.01
CA THR A 112 -15.53 25.99 -7.82
C THR A 112 -16.57 26.63 -6.88
N GLY A 113 -17.27 27.68 -7.31
CA GLY A 113 -18.31 28.36 -6.50
C GLY A 113 -19.72 27.81 -6.73
N ASP A 114 -19.83 26.55 -7.12
CA ASP A 114 -21.07 25.84 -7.49
C ASP A 114 -21.16 24.49 -6.74
N GLU A 115 -22.13 23.65 -7.11
CA GLU A 115 -22.33 22.34 -6.51
C GLU A 115 -21.14 21.38 -6.75
N ILE A 116 -20.39 21.58 -7.83
CA ILE A 116 -19.15 20.83 -8.11
C ILE A 116 -18.04 21.28 -7.14
N GLY A 117 -18.07 22.54 -6.73
CA GLY A 117 -17.30 23.08 -5.61
C GLY A 117 -17.56 22.36 -4.29
N ASP A 118 -18.83 22.16 -3.92
CA ASP A 118 -19.20 21.45 -2.70
C ASP A 118 -18.71 19.99 -2.72
N MET A 119 -18.86 19.31 -3.86
CA MET A 119 -18.27 17.97 -4.06
C MET A 119 -16.74 17.98 -3.90
N SER A 120 -16.09 19.02 -4.42
CA SER A 120 -14.63 19.19 -4.34
C SER A 120 -14.17 19.38 -2.90
N LYS A 121 -14.93 20.14 -2.10
CA LYS A 121 -14.68 20.34 -0.68
C LYS A 121 -14.84 19.05 0.10
N ALA A 122 -15.97 18.35 -0.07
CA ALA A 122 -16.22 17.07 0.59
C ALA A 122 -15.13 16.02 0.24
N LEU A 123 -14.70 15.96 -1.03
CA LEU A 123 -13.60 15.09 -1.43
C LEU A 123 -12.27 15.49 -0.78
N SER A 124 -11.99 16.79 -0.64
CA SER A 124 -10.79 17.28 0.04
C SER A 124 -10.79 16.90 1.52
N GLU A 125 -11.91 17.07 2.22
CA GLU A 125 -12.06 16.68 3.62
C GLU A 125 -11.86 15.17 3.81
N LEU A 126 -12.35 14.35 2.88
CA LEU A 126 -12.12 12.91 2.85
C LEU A 126 -10.64 12.57 2.64
N VAL A 127 -9.97 13.22 1.68
CA VAL A 127 -8.52 13.03 1.43
C VAL A 127 -7.71 13.36 2.68
N ASP A 128 -8.00 14.48 3.32
CA ASP A 128 -7.29 14.93 4.52
C ASP A 128 -7.61 14.04 5.72
N GLY A 129 -8.85 13.55 5.84
CA GLY A 129 -9.22 12.55 6.84
C GLY A 129 -8.41 11.27 6.69
N LEU A 130 -8.39 10.68 5.50
CA LEU A 130 -7.60 9.47 5.21
C LEU A 130 -6.10 9.68 5.42
N ARG A 131 -5.57 10.86 5.10
CA ARG A 131 -4.18 11.20 5.35
C ARG A 131 -3.87 11.20 6.86
N ARG A 132 -4.70 11.85 7.68
CA ARG A 132 -4.56 11.83 9.15
C ARG A 132 -4.65 10.41 9.72
N THR A 133 -5.57 9.59 9.23
CA THR A 133 -5.69 8.17 9.62
C THR A 133 -4.43 7.38 9.28
N THR A 134 -3.82 7.65 8.13
CA THR A 134 -2.56 7.01 7.70
C THR A 134 -1.38 7.46 8.56
N GLU A 135 -1.26 8.76 8.83
CA GLU A 135 -0.23 9.32 9.70
C GLU A 135 -0.31 8.78 11.13
N PHE A 136 -1.54 8.68 11.67
CA PHE A 136 -1.78 8.05 12.97
C PHE A 136 -1.36 6.58 12.97
N SER A 137 -1.75 5.82 11.94
CA SER A 137 -1.36 4.41 11.82
C SER A 137 0.16 4.23 11.79
N HIS A 138 0.89 5.12 11.11
CA HIS A 138 2.35 5.15 11.15
C HIS A 138 2.92 5.50 12.53
N ALA A 139 2.30 6.44 13.26
CA ALA A 139 2.73 6.79 14.61
C ALA A 139 2.59 5.60 15.58
N VAL A 140 1.44 4.91 15.55
CA VAL A 140 1.19 3.71 16.36
C VAL A 140 2.15 2.59 15.99
N ALA A 141 2.40 2.37 14.69
CA ALA A 141 3.36 1.37 14.21
C ALA A 141 4.81 1.67 14.64
N ALA A 142 5.15 2.93 14.86
CA ALA A 142 6.44 3.36 15.38
C ALA A 142 6.54 3.29 16.92
N GLY A 143 5.55 2.71 17.61
CA GLY A 143 5.51 2.58 19.07
C GLY A 143 5.05 3.84 19.81
N ARG A 144 4.54 4.86 19.11
CA ARG A 144 4.01 6.09 19.73
C ARG A 144 2.55 5.91 20.10
N PHE A 145 2.29 5.30 21.25
CA PHE A 145 0.93 5.04 21.76
C PHE A 145 0.29 6.23 22.49
N ASP A 146 0.99 7.35 22.57
CA ASP A 146 0.54 8.64 23.08
C ASP A 146 0.02 9.59 21.98
N ALA A 147 0.14 9.19 20.71
CA ALA A 147 -0.27 10.01 19.58
C ALA A 147 -1.77 10.38 19.65
N GLU A 148 -2.06 11.66 19.49
CA GLU A 148 -3.42 12.17 19.42
C GLU A 148 -4.06 11.85 18.07
N TYR A 149 -5.32 11.43 18.11
CA TYR A 149 -6.14 11.23 16.92
C TYR A 149 -7.59 11.57 17.25
N MET A 150 -8.18 12.43 16.43
CA MET A 150 -9.57 12.82 16.53
C MET A 150 -10.35 12.15 15.39
N PRO A 151 -11.33 11.30 15.71
CA PRO A 151 -12.21 10.70 14.70
C PRO A 151 -12.91 11.77 13.86
N LEU A 152 -13.24 11.43 12.62
CA LEU A 152 -13.87 12.38 11.68
C LEU A 152 -15.30 12.75 12.10
N SER A 153 -15.98 11.83 12.77
CA SER A 153 -17.30 11.99 13.37
C SER A 153 -17.48 11.00 14.51
N GLU A 154 -18.56 11.15 15.28
CA GLU A 154 -18.95 10.16 16.29
C GLU A 154 -19.17 8.76 15.70
N GLU A 155 -19.55 8.68 14.42
CA GLU A 155 -19.81 7.43 13.69
C GLU A 155 -18.57 6.89 12.94
N ASP A 156 -17.39 7.50 13.10
CA ASP A 156 -16.15 7.05 12.46
C ASP A 156 -15.65 5.73 13.06
N VAL A 157 -16.25 4.63 12.60
CA VAL A 157 -15.92 3.26 13.04
C VAL A 157 -14.44 2.94 12.86
N LEU A 158 -13.83 3.37 11.75
CA LEU A 158 -12.42 3.12 11.48
C LEU A 158 -11.54 3.89 12.47
N GLY A 159 -11.84 5.17 12.70
CA GLY A 159 -11.13 6.00 13.67
C GLY A 159 -11.18 5.43 15.08
N HIS A 160 -12.36 5.04 15.56
CA HIS A 160 -12.52 4.43 16.88
C HIS A 160 -11.83 3.07 16.99
N ALA A 161 -11.87 2.24 15.94
CA ALA A 161 -11.16 0.96 15.92
C ALA A 161 -9.63 1.16 16.01
N LEU A 162 -9.09 2.16 15.33
CA LEU A 162 -7.66 2.49 15.39
C LEU A 162 -7.25 3.04 16.77
N LEU A 163 -8.08 3.87 17.40
CA LEU A 163 -7.86 4.34 18.78
C LEU A 163 -7.82 3.16 19.76
N LYS A 164 -8.81 2.27 19.67
CA LYS A 164 -8.85 1.05 20.50
C LYS A 164 -7.62 0.17 20.27
N MET A 165 -7.19 0.01 19.02
CA MET A 165 -5.98 -0.75 18.69
C MET A 165 -4.72 -0.11 19.31
N ARG A 166 -4.56 1.21 19.22
CA ARG A 166 -3.45 1.94 19.88
C ARG A 166 -3.45 1.65 21.38
N ASP A 167 -4.60 1.78 22.04
CA ASP A 167 -4.71 1.62 23.49
C ASP A 167 -4.40 0.18 23.92
N GLU A 168 -4.93 -0.82 23.22
CA GLU A 168 -4.63 -2.23 23.47
C GLU A 168 -3.14 -2.56 23.25
N LEU A 169 -2.53 -2.03 22.19
CA LEU A 169 -1.11 -2.24 21.91
C LEU A 169 -0.23 -1.59 22.99
N GLY A 170 -0.51 -0.34 23.37
CA GLY A 170 0.23 0.35 24.42
C GLY A 170 0.02 -0.25 25.82
N GLN A 171 -1.12 -0.89 26.10
CA GLN A 171 -1.29 -1.70 27.31
C GLN A 171 -0.47 -3.00 27.25
N ARG A 172 -0.49 -3.70 26.11
CA ARG A 172 0.28 -4.94 25.93
C ARG A 172 1.78 -4.71 26.04
N GLU A 173 2.29 -3.60 25.50
CA GLU A 173 3.70 -3.23 25.62
C GLU A 173 4.10 -3.09 27.09
N ARG A 174 3.38 -2.29 27.87
CA ARG A 174 3.64 -2.10 29.31
C ARG A 174 3.61 -3.42 30.10
N ILE A 175 2.62 -4.28 29.83
CA ILE A 175 2.52 -5.60 30.46
C ILE A 175 3.71 -6.48 30.06
N LEU A 176 4.13 -6.43 28.79
CA LEU A 176 5.25 -7.23 28.30
C LEU A 176 6.56 -6.75 28.91
N GLU A 177 6.79 -5.45 29.00
CA GLU A 177 7.95 -4.87 29.68
C GLU A 177 8.03 -5.31 31.14
N GLN A 178 6.92 -5.25 31.88
CA GLN A 178 6.87 -5.74 33.26
C GLN A 178 7.21 -7.24 33.35
N LYS A 179 6.63 -8.07 32.47
CA LYS A 179 6.94 -9.52 32.43
C LYS A 179 8.40 -9.79 32.08
N VAL A 180 8.97 -9.03 31.15
CA VAL A 180 10.39 -9.16 30.79
C VAL A 180 11.26 -8.83 32.00
N GLN A 181 10.94 -7.79 32.75
CA GLN A 181 11.65 -7.45 33.98
C GLN A 181 11.55 -8.57 35.03
N GLU A 182 10.34 -9.04 35.35
CA GLU A 182 10.11 -10.12 36.31
C GLU A 182 10.86 -11.40 35.92
N ARG A 183 10.84 -11.77 34.64
CA ARG A 183 11.55 -12.95 34.12
C ARG A 183 13.06 -12.76 34.14
N THR A 184 13.55 -11.55 33.90
CA THR A 184 14.98 -11.24 33.99
C THR A 184 15.46 -11.39 35.43
N GLU A 185 14.72 -10.88 36.40
CA GLU A 185 15.02 -11.05 37.84
C GLU A 185 15.01 -12.52 38.26
N GLU A 186 14.02 -13.29 37.81
CA GLU A 186 13.94 -14.74 38.05
C GLU A 186 15.16 -15.49 37.47
N VAL A 187 15.55 -15.17 36.23
CA VAL A 187 16.70 -15.79 35.55
C VAL A 187 18.00 -15.48 36.29
N VAL A 188 18.18 -14.24 36.75
CA VAL A 188 19.36 -13.85 37.54
C VAL A 188 19.42 -14.66 38.84
N ARG A 189 18.30 -14.77 39.57
CA ARG A 189 18.24 -15.57 40.81
C ARG A 189 18.53 -17.05 40.57
N GLN A 190 17.98 -17.65 39.50
CA GLN A 190 18.26 -19.04 39.14
C GLN A 190 19.74 -19.24 38.80
N LYS A 191 20.35 -18.28 38.09
CA LYS A 191 21.78 -18.31 37.78
C LYS A 191 22.63 -18.29 39.04
N GLU A 192 22.32 -17.43 40.01
CA GLU A 192 23.04 -17.37 41.30
C GLU A 192 22.96 -18.70 42.07
N GLU A 193 21.78 -19.32 42.11
CA GLU A 193 21.59 -20.62 42.76
C GLU A 193 22.37 -21.73 42.05
N VAL A 194 22.36 -21.75 40.71
CA VAL A 194 23.15 -22.71 39.91
C VAL A 194 24.64 -22.51 40.16
N GLU A 195 25.14 -21.28 40.23
CA GLU A 195 26.54 -21.00 40.55
C GLU A 195 26.90 -21.47 41.97
N ARG A 196 26.03 -21.26 42.95
CA ARG A 196 26.23 -21.73 44.33
C ARG A 196 26.30 -23.25 44.40
N GLN A 197 25.39 -23.95 43.73
CA GLN A 197 25.41 -25.40 43.62
C GLN A 197 26.69 -25.89 42.93
N GLY A 198 27.10 -25.23 41.84
CA GLY A 198 28.35 -25.51 41.14
C GLY A 198 29.57 -25.42 42.06
N ARG A 199 29.67 -24.37 42.89
CA ARG A 199 30.75 -24.23 43.87
C ARG A 199 30.76 -25.37 44.89
N LYS A 200 29.59 -25.75 45.41
CA LYS A 200 29.46 -26.85 46.38
C LYS A 200 29.86 -28.19 45.76
N VAL A 201 29.51 -28.42 44.49
CA VAL A 201 29.94 -29.61 43.74
C VAL A 201 31.46 -29.64 43.62
N VAL A 202 32.10 -28.53 43.23
CA VAL A 202 33.57 -28.44 43.13
C VAL A 202 34.24 -28.73 44.48
N GLU A 203 33.71 -28.18 45.57
CA GLU A 203 34.22 -28.42 46.93
C GLU A 203 34.09 -29.89 47.35
N LEU A 204 32.92 -30.51 47.11
CA LEU A 204 32.70 -31.92 47.40
C LEU A 204 33.64 -32.82 46.58
N TYR A 205 33.81 -32.53 45.28
CA TYR A 205 34.76 -33.25 44.45
C TYR A 205 36.19 -33.15 44.98
N LYS A 206 36.61 -31.98 45.45
CA LYS A 206 37.92 -31.79 46.07
C LYS A 206 38.06 -32.63 47.34
N ASN A 207 37.10 -32.56 48.26
CA ASN A 207 37.12 -33.29 49.52
C ASN A 207 37.15 -34.82 49.31
N VAL A 208 36.36 -35.32 48.34
CA VAL A 208 36.36 -36.73 47.96
C VAL A 208 37.71 -37.13 47.39
N THR A 209 38.25 -36.34 46.45
CA THR A 209 39.57 -36.61 45.84
C THR A 209 40.68 -36.64 46.90
N ASP A 210 40.69 -35.69 47.83
CA ASP A 210 41.68 -35.64 48.90
C ASP A 210 41.55 -36.82 49.88
N SER A 211 40.32 -37.26 50.16
CA SER A 211 40.06 -38.48 50.95
C SER A 211 40.58 -39.74 50.25
N ILE A 212 40.38 -39.86 48.93
CA ILE A 212 40.91 -40.98 48.14
C ILE A 212 42.44 -40.97 48.13
N ARG A 213 43.07 -39.80 47.98
CA ARG A 213 44.54 -39.66 48.08
C ARG A 213 45.07 -40.01 49.46
N TYR A 214 44.33 -39.67 50.52
CA TYR A 214 44.68 -40.06 51.88
C TYR A 214 44.63 -41.59 52.04
N ALA A 215 43.57 -42.24 51.54
CA ALA A 215 43.46 -43.70 51.53
C ALA A 215 44.63 -44.35 50.78
N LYS A 216 45.07 -43.77 49.65
CA LYS A 216 46.28 -44.21 48.92
C LYS A 216 47.53 -44.16 49.80
N ARG A 217 47.74 -43.05 50.53
CA ARG A 217 48.90 -42.92 51.43
C ARG A 217 48.88 -43.96 52.55
N LEU A 218 47.70 -44.25 53.12
CA LEU A 218 47.54 -45.30 54.11
C LEU A 218 47.87 -46.67 53.52
N GLN A 219 47.30 -46.99 52.36
CA GLN A 219 47.59 -48.25 51.66
C GLN A 219 49.09 -48.41 51.36
N GLU A 220 49.75 -47.39 50.82
CA GLU A 220 51.19 -47.41 50.56
C GLU A 220 52.04 -47.56 51.83
N SER A 221 51.55 -47.11 52.99
CA SER A 221 52.26 -47.26 54.26
C SER A 221 52.21 -48.66 54.87
N ILE A 222 51.24 -49.49 54.46
CA ILE A 222 51.12 -50.88 54.92
C ILE A 222 51.94 -51.82 54.04
N LEU A 223 52.09 -51.49 52.75
CA LEU A 223 52.85 -52.30 51.82
C LEU A 223 54.35 -52.33 52.23
N PRO A 224 54.99 -53.52 52.27
CA PRO A 224 56.41 -53.63 52.58
C PRO A 224 57.25 -52.82 51.56
N PRO A 225 58.16 -51.95 51.99
CA PRO A 225 58.99 -51.20 51.06
C PRO A 225 59.92 -52.16 50.31
N ASP A 226 60.19 -51.87 49.03
CA ASP A 226 61.05 -52.69 48.16
C ASP A 226 62.41 -53.04 48.77
N GLN A 227 62.94 -52.17 49.63
CA GLN A 227 64.19 -52.41 50.36
C GLN A 227 64.06 -53.58 51.34
N ARG A 228 62.97 -53.63 52.11
CA ARG A 228 62.71 -54.71 53.09
C ARG A 228 62.50 -56.06 52.38
N VAL A 229 61.85 -56.04 51.22
CA VAL A 229 61.69 -57.25 50.40
C VAL A 229 63.05 -57.74 49.88
N ARG A 230 63.92 -56.83 49.41
CA ARG A 230 65.26 -57.17 48.92
C ARG A 230 66.23 -57.62 50.02
N GLU A 231 66.10 -57.11 51.23
CA GLU A 231 66.88 -57.57 52.39
C GLU A 231 66.56 -59.03 52.75
N MET A 232 65.30 -59.44 52.63
CA MET A 232 64.88 -60.82 52.87
C MET A 232 65.14 -61.74 51.66
N LEU A 233 65.08 -61.20 50.43
CA LEU A 233 65.22 -61.94 49.18
C LEU A 233 66.04 -61.13 48.15
N GLN A 234 67.34 -61.43 48.07
CA GLN A 234 68.30 -60.61 47.31
C GLN A 234 68.04 -60.57 45.79
N GLU A 235 67.53 -61.64 45.18
CA GLU A 235 67.16 -61.70 43.75
C GLU A 235 65.64 -61.59 43.54
N SER A 236 65.01 -60.54 44.08
CA SER A 236 63.55 -60.32 43.97
C SER A 236 63.18 -58.92 43.47
N PHE A 237 61.95 -58.79 42.94
CA PHE A 237 61.35 -57.51 42.56
C PHE A 237 59.85 -57.51 42.89
N VAL A 238 59.29 -56.32 43.12
CA VAL A 238 57.86 -56.11 43.28
C VAL A 238 57.34 -55.31 42.09
N LEU A 239 56.30 -55.80 41.42
CA LEU A 239 55.58 -55.06 40.38
C LEU A 239 54.15 -54.81 40.84
N TYR A 240 53.87 -53.57 41.26
CA TYR A 240 52.55 -53.15 41.74
C TYR A 240 51.99 -52.03 40.84
N ARG A 241 50.90 -52.33 40.11
CA ARG A 241 50.28 -51.43 39.13
C ARG A 241 48.76 -51.34 39.34
N PRO A 242 48.30 -50.49 40.26
CA PRO A 242 46.88 -50.35 40.52
C PRO A 242 46.14 -49.73 39.32
N LYS A 243 44.89 -50.15 39.09
CA LYS A 243 44.04 -49.62 38.00
C LYS A 243 43.50 -48.21 38.29
N ASP A 244 43.15 -47.95 39.55
CA ASP A 244 42.65 -46.66 40.05
C ASP A 244 43.64 -46.07 41.08
N ILE A 245 43.29 -44.93 41.69
CA ILE A 245 44.14 -44.26 42.71
C ILE A 245 44.48 -45.19 43.89
N VAL A 246 43.59 -46.14 44.22
CA VAL A 246 43.78 -47.15 45.26
C VAL A 246 43.35 -48.53 44.74
N SER A 247 43.98 -49.61 45.22
CA SER A 247 43.77 -50.99 44.74
C SER A 247 43.11 -51.90 45.76
N GLY A 248 42.47 -52.99 45.35
CA GLY A 248 42.12 -54.11 46.25
C GLY A 248 43.30 -55.05 46.52
N ASP A 249 44.22 -55.11 45.56
CA ASP A 249 45.39 -55.97 45.59
C ASP A 249 46.43 -55.46 46.61
N PHE A 250 47.03 -56.35 47.39
CA PHE A 250 48.16 -56.04 48.26
C PHE A 250 49.11 -57.23 48.38
N TYR A 251 50.30 -56.97 48.89
CA TYR A 251 51.29 -58.00 49.16
C TYR A 251 51.91 -57.79 50.53
N TRP A 252 52.33 -58.89 51.14
CA TRP A 252 52.95 -58.91 52.46
C TRP A 252 54.14 -59.87 52.46
N VAL A 253 55.22 -59.48 53.13
CA VAL A 253 56.46 -60.27 53.22
C VAL A 253 57.00 -60.14 54.64
N GLU A 254 57.22 -61.28 55.30
CA GLU A 254 57.75 -61.32 56.66
C GLU A 254 58.64 -62.54 56.88
N SER A 255 59.61 -62.42 57.79
CA SER A 255 60.49 -63.52 58.19
C SER A 255 59.97 -64.17 59.48
N VAL A 256 59.71 -65.48 59.45
CA VAL A 256 59.29 -66.26 60.62
C VAL A 256 60.33 -67.36 60.87
N GLY A 257 61.23 -67.12 61.83
CA GLY A 257 62.39 -67.98 62.07
C GLY A 257 63.37 -67.92 60.89
N GLU A 258 63.74 -69.08 60.34
CA GLU A 258 64.62 -69.20 59.17
C GLU A 258 63.86 -69.21 57.82
N LYS A 259 62.54 -68.97 57.82
CA LYS A 259 61.71 -69.00 56.62
C LYS A 259 61.13 -67.63 56.32
N VAL A 260 61.13 -67.26 55.04
CA VAL A 260 60.44 -66.06 54.53
C VAL A 260 59.07 -66.49 54.02
N VAL A 261 58.03 -65.79 54.48
CA VAL A 261 56.64 -65.99 54.04
C VAL A 261 56.24 -64.81 53.18
N ILE A 262 55.66 -65.11 52.02
CA ILE A 262 55.16 -64.12 51.06
C ILE A 262 53.68 -64.39 50.84
N ALA A 263 52.87 -63.34 50.87
CA ALA A 263 51.47 -63.37 50.48
C ALA A 263 51.23 -62.30 49.42
N ALA A 264 50.52 -62.68 48.35
CA ALA A 264 49.95 -61.75 47.37
C ALA A 264 48.45 -62.00 47.36
N VAL A 265 47.66 -60.97 47.64
CA VAL A 265 46.23 -61.08 47.91
C VAL A 265 45.49 -60.14 46.97
N ASP A 266 44.49 -60.69 46.27
CA ASP A 266 43.57 -59.95 45.42
C ASP A 266 42.20 -59.93 46.10
N CYS A 267 41.83 -58.78 46.66
CA CYS A 267 40.51 -58.58 47.24
C CYS A 267 39.49 -58.28 46.13
N THR A 268 38.31 -58.90 46.21
CA THR A 268 37.25 -58.66 45.24
C THR A 268 36.78 -57.19 45.26
N GLY A 269 36.92 -56.51 44.13
CA GLY A 269 36.53 -55.11 43.95
C GLY A 269 37.73 -54.16 43.79
N HIS A 270 37.52 -53.06 43.05
CA HIS A 270 38.54 -52.05 42.79
C HIS A 270 38.14 -50.69 43.38
N GLY A 271 39.09 -49.75 43.44
CA GLY A 271 38.87 -48.43 44.01
C GLY A 271 38.75 -48.45 45.54
N VAL A 272 38.09 -47.45 46.11
CA VAL A 272 38.08 -47.19 47.57
C VAL A 272 37.64 -48.41 48.40
N PRO A 273 36.55 -49.13 48.09
CA PRO A 273 36.13 -50.28 48.90
C PRO A 273 37.14 -51.42 48.90
N GLY A 274 37.77 -51.72 47.75
CA GLY A 274 38.82 -52.73 47.65
C GLY A 274 40.04 -52.37 48.51
N ALA A 275 40.44 -51.10 48.49
CA ALA A 275 41.55 -50.61 49.30
C ALA A 275 41.30 -50.75 50.80
N PHE A 276 40.07 -50.52 51.29
CA PHE A 276 39.75 -50.78 52.69
C PHE A 276 39.84 -52.25 53.07
N MET A 277 39.53 -53.18 52.16
CA MET A 277 39.71 -54.62 52.42
C MET A 277 41.17 -55.02 52.52
N SER A 278 42.04 -54.39 51.72
CA SER A 278 43.50 -54.61 51.79
C SER A 278 44.14 -54.16 53.12
N LEU A 279 43.47 -53.28 53.88
CA LEU A 279 43.97 -52.80 55.17
C LEU A 279 43.55 -53.69 56.36
N VAL A 280 42.52 -54.53 56.19
CA VAL A 280 41.96 -55.39 57.25
C VAL A 280 42.50 -56.81 57.18
N GLY A 281 42.89 -57.25 55.97
CA GLY A 281 43.39 -58.59 55.69
C GLY A 281 44.84 -58.84 56.10
#